data_AF-A0A7K6MWG7-F1
#
_entry.id   AF-A0A7K6MWG7-F1
#
_cell.length_a   1.000
_cell.length_b   1.000
_cell.length_c   1.000
_cell.angle_alpha   90.00
_cell.angle_beta   90.00
_cell.angle_gamma   90.00
#
_symmetry.space_group_name_H-M   'P 1'
#
loop_
_entity.id
_entity.type
_entity.pdbx_description
1 polymer ?
#
loop_
_entity_poly.entity_id
_entity_poly.type
_entity_poly.pdbx_seq_one_letter_code
_entity_poly.pdbx_strand_id
1 'polypeptide(L)' 'DDEVVLQCVASIHKEQRKFCLAAEGLGNRLCFLEPTSEAKYVPPDLCVCNFVLEQSLSVRAL' A
#
# COMPACT_ATOMS: atom_id res chain seq x y z
N ASP A 1 2.32 -16.29 -8.46
CA ASP A 1 2.77 -14.94 -8.14
C ASP A 1 2.15 -14.53 -6.82
N ASP A 2 2.96 -14.01 -5.91
CA ASP A 2 2.51 -13.67 -4.56
C ASP A 2 1.92 -12.26 -4.57
N GLU A 3 0.73 -12.11 -3.98
CA GLU A 3 0.08 -10.82 -3.75
C GLU A 3 0.57 -10.22 -2.43
N VAL A 4 1.02 -8.97 -2.47
CA VAL A 4 1.58 -8.25 -1.33
C VAL A 4 1.03 -6.82 -1.26
N VAL A 5 1.11 -6.22 -0.08
CA VAL A 5 0.84 -4.79 0.13
C VAL A 5 2.06 -4.12 0.76
N LEU A 6 2.32 -2.87 0.39
CA LEU A 6 3.34 -2.06 1.04
C LEU A 6 2.70 -1.25 2.16
N GLN A 7 3.14 -1.46 3.40
CA GLN A 7 2.60 -0.80 4.59
C GLN A 7 3.69 -0.05 5.36
N CYS A 8 3.39 1.17 5.78
CA CYS A 8 4.21 1.94 6.72
C CYS A 8 3.39 2.34 7.96
N VAL A 9 4.09 2.75 9.01
CA VAL A 9 3.50 3.27 10.24
C VAL A 9 4.15 4.61 10.57
N ALA A 10 3.33 5.62 10.86
CA ALA A 10 3.80 6.94 11.27
C ALA A 10 3.02 7.43 12.50
N SER A 11 3.71 8.14 13.40
CA SER A 11 3.08 8.79 14.54
C SER A 11 2.47 10.13 14.11
N ILE A 12 1.15 10.26 14.21
CA ILE A 12 0.40 11.47 13.86
C ILE A 12 -0.49 11.80 15.05
N HIS A 13 -0.44 13.04 15.55
CA HIS A 13 -1.16 13.46 16.77
C HIS A 13 -0.92 12.55 17.99
N LYS A 14 0.31 12.02 18.14
CA LYS A 14 0.72 11.07 19.20
C LYS A 14 0.08 9.68 19.10
N GLU A 15 -0.57 9.35 17.99
CA GLU A 15 -1.14 8.04 17.71
C GLU A 15 -0.41 7.37 16.55
N GLN A 16 -0.23 6.04 16.62
CA GLN A 16 0.35 5.27 15.52
C GLN A 16 -0.69 5.04 14.44
N ARG A 17 -0.41 5.53 13.23
CA ARG A 17 -1.27 5.36 12.06
C ARG A 17 -0.59 4.49 11.01
N LYS A 18 -1.32 3.48 10.55
CA LYS A 18 -0.91 2.57 9.48
C LYS A 18 -1.43 3.07 8.14
N PHE A 19 -0.58 3.00 7.13
CA PHE A 19 -0.91 3.41 5.77
C PHE A 19 -0.46 2.33 4.80
N CYS A 20 -1.30 2.02 3.82
CA CYS A 20 -0.93 1.22 2.66
C CYS A 20 -0.65 2.13 1.47
N LEU A 21 0.34 1.77 0.64
CA LEU A 21 0.54 2.42 -0.64
C LEU A 21 -0.55 1.98 -1.62
N ALA A 22 -1.16 2.92 -2.34
CA ALA A 22 -2.21 2.66 -3.31
C ALA A 22 -2.05 3.51 -4.57
N ALA A 23 -2.63 3.05 -5.68
CA ALA A 23 -2.79 3.84 -6.91
C ALA A 23 -4.02 3.38 -7.69
N GLU A 24 -4.75 4.31 -8.30
CA GLU A 24 -5.97 4.01 -9.09
C GLU A 24 -5.62 3.53 -10.52
N GLY A 25 -4.50 4.03 -11.08
CA GLY A 25 -4.03 3.63 -12.40
C GLY A 25 -4.67 4.45 -13.52
N LEU A 26 -5.88 4.11 -13.96
CA LEU A 26 -6.57 4.84 -15.04
C LEU A 26 -7.22 6.10 -14.47
N GLY A 27 -6.92 7.27 -15.03
CA GLY A 27 -7.44 8.55 -14.53
C GLY A 27 -6.56 9.18 -13.44
N ASN A 28 -5.78 8.39 -12.70
CA ASN A 28 -4.78 8.89 -11.76
C ASN A 28 -3.52 8.01 -11.74
N ARG A 29 -2.38 8.59 -12.16
CA ARG A 29 -1.08 7.92 -12.27
C ARG A 29 -0.19 8.12 -11.05
N LEU A 30 -0.61 8.96 -10.09
CA LEU A 30 0.13 9.21 -8.86
C LEU A 30 -0.30 8.21 -7.79
N CYS A 31 0.66 7.78 -6.97
CA CYS A 31 0.37 6.98 -5.79
C CYS A 31 -0.10 7.87 -4.64
N PHE A 32 -0.89 7.30 -3.74
CA PHE A 32 -1.37 7.92 -2.52
C PHE A 32 -1.34 6.93 -1.35
N LEU A 33 -1.69 7.40 -0.16
CA LEU A 33 -1.67 6.60 1.07
C LEU A 33 -3.09 6.31 1.54
N GLU A 34 -3.44 5.03 1.61
CA GLU A 34 -4.71 4.55 2.13
C GLU A 34 -4.57 4.24 3.64
N PRO A 35 -5.25 4.97 4.54
CA PRO A 35 -5.16 4.73 5.97
C PRO A 35 -5.87 3.41 6.35
N THR A 36 -5.19 2.57 7.12
CA THR A 36 -5.73 1.25 7.54
C THR A 36 -5.94 1.12 9.05
N SER A 37 -5.58 2.14 9.83
CA SER A 37 -5.79 2.14 11.30
C SER A 37 -7.26 2.18 11.72
N GLU A 38 -8.13 2.80 10.94
CA GLU A 38 -9.54 3.00 11.29
C GLU A 38 -10.46 1.89 10.76
N ALA A 39 -9.90 0.75 10.33
CA ALA A 39 -10.62 -0.34 9.65
C ALA A 39 -11.83 -0.89 10.43
N LYS A 40 -11.89 -0.69 11.75
CA LYS A 40 -13.03 -1.06 12.60
C LYS A 40 -14.28 -0.20 12.32
N TYR A 41 -14.08 1.05 11.89
CA TYR A 41 -15.15 2.04 11.72
C TYR A 41 -15.32 2.48 10.27
N VAL A 42 -14.22 2.51 9.51
CA VAL A 42 -14.20 2.90 8.09
C VAL A 42 -13.43 1.82 7.32
N PRO A 43 -14.08 1.08 6.41
CA PRO A 43 -13.40 0.05 5.64
C PRO A 43 -12.40 0.70 4.67
N PRO A 44 -11.12 0.30 4.67
CA PRO A 44 -10.14 0.80 3.71
C PRO A 44 -10.35 0.21 2.31
N ASP A 45 -10.00 0.96 1.26
CA ASP A 45 -10.01 0.45 -0.11
C ASP A 45 -8.75 -0.38 -0.39
N LEU A 46 -8.82 -1.67 -0.06
CA LEU A 46 -7.71 -2.61 -0.27
C LEU A 46 -7.57 -3.05 -1.73
N CYS A 47 -8.57 -2.82 -2.59
CA CYS A 47 -8.52 -3.25 -3.98
C CYS A 47 -7.42 -2.52 -4.77
N VAL A 48 -7.17 -1.25 -4.43
CA VAL A 48 -6.13 -0.41 -5.05
C VAL A 48 -4.77 -0.50 -4.34
N CYS A 49 -4.67 -1.26 -3.25
CA CYS A 49 -3.44 -1.43 -2.46
C CYS A 49 -2.63 -2.69 -2.83
N ASN A 50 -3.19 -3.57 -3.65
CA ASN A 50 -2.61 -4.88 -3.98
C ASN A 50 -1.52 -4.75 -5.05
N PHE A 51 -0.37 -5.36 -4.80
CA PHE A 51 0.73 -5.49 -5.74
C PHE A 51 1.08 -6.96 -5.95
N VAL A 52 1.52 -7.30 -7.15
CA VAL A 52 1.96 -8.65 -7.49
C VAL A 52 3.48 -8.65 -7.65
N LEU A 53 4.15 -9.62 -7.03
CA LEU A 53 5.57 -9.87 -7.26
C LEU A 53 5.76 -10.63 -8.58
N GLU A 54 6.10 -9.90 -9.63
CA GLU A 54 6.29 -10.47 -10.99
C GLU A 54 7.64 -11.16 -11.18
N GLN A 55 8.73 -10.59 -10.63
CA GLN A 55 10.07 -11.11 -10.85
C GLN A 55 11.01 -10.78 -9.69
N SER A 56 11.94 -11.69 -9.39
CA SER A 56 12.99 -11.49 -8.40
C SER A 56 14.34 -11.95 -8.98
N LEU A 57 15.23 -11.00 -9.22
CA LEU A 57 16.56 -11.21 -9.78
C LEU A 57 17.62 -10.62 -8.86
N SER A 58 18.80 -11.21 -8.83
CA SER A 58 19.96 -10.59 -8.18
C SER A 58 20.37 -9.31 -8.90
N VAL A 59 21.08 -8.40 -8.24
CA VAL A 59 21.59 -7.15 -8.84
C VAL A 59 22.50 -7.36 -10.07
N ARG A 60 23.08 -8.55 -10.26
CA ARG A 60 23.89 -8.88 -11.45
C ARG A 60 23.06 -9.41 -12.61
N ALA A 61 21.87 -9.93 -12.31
CA ALA A 61 20.98 -10.55 -13.28
C ALA A 61 19.86 -9.61 -13.74
N LEU A 62 19.53 -8.60 -12.92
CA LEU A 62 18.71 -7.44 -13.28
C LEU A 62 19.46 -6.52 -14.26
#